data_AF-A0A383BA45-F1
#
_entry.id   AF-A0A383BA45-F1
#
_cell.length_a   1.000
_cell.length_b   1.000
_cell.length_c   1.000
_cell.angle_alpha   90.00
_cell.angle_beta   90.00
_cell.angle_gamma   90.00
#
_symmetry.space_group_name_H-M   'P 1'
#
loop_
_entity.id
_entity.type
_entity.pdbx_description
1 polymer ?
#
loop_
_entity_poly.entity_id
_entity_poly.type
_entity_poly.pdbx_seq_one_letter_code
_entity_poly.pdbx_strand_id
1 'polypeptide(L)'
;MRIIENTKLDFSDVLISPKRSQLTSRKDADLTRQFTFKHSKYTWTGVPIIASNMDHTGTYKVNVVLTAHKMLTALCKFEKFQVRENLIQTIGLDKNLDELDYDDSEWICLDVANGYTERFNDY
;
A
#
# COMPACT_ATOMS: atom_id res chain seq x y z
N MET A 1 -18.73 -7.25 23.32
CA MET A 1 -18.48 -6.07 22.45
C MET A 1 -18.55 -4.83 23.34
N ARG A 2 -17.46 -4.06 23.44
CA ARG A 2 -17.41 -2.83 24.25
C ARG A 2 -17.65 -1.65 23.31
N ILE A 3 -18.71 -0.88 23.54
CA ILE A 3 -18.99 0.32 22.73
C ILE A 3 -17.99 1.40 23.11
N ILE A 4 -17.39 2.06 22.11
CA ILE A 4 -16.39 3.12 22.29
C ILE A 4 -17.01 4.44 21.81
N GLU A 5 -17.48 5.24 22.75
CA GLU A 5 -18.25 6.48 22.59
C GLU A 5 -17.44 7.72 22.15
N ASN A 6 -16.32 7.54 21.44
CA ASN A 6 -15.49 8.68 21.03
C ASN A 6 -15.93 9.25 19.67
N THR A 7 -15.78 10.56 19.47
CA THR A 7 -15.95 11.22 18.16
C THR A 7 -15.14 10.49 17.09
N LYS A 8 -15.79 10.17 15.97
CA LYS A 8 -15.19 9.56 14.78
C LYS A 8 -15.20 10.60 13.66
N LEU A 9 -14.07 10.74 12.97
CA LEU A 9 -13.90 11.70 11.88
C LEU A 9 -13.67 10.94 10.59
N ASP A 10 -14.36 11.34 9.53
CA ASP A 10 -14.11 10.99 8.13
C ASP A 10 -13.41 12.17 7.41
N PHE A 11 -12.97 11.96 6.18
CA PHE A 11 -12.34 13.01 5.37
C PHE A 11 -13.25 14.22 5.13
N SER A 12 -14.57 14.01 5.06
CA SER A 12 -15.56 15.08 4.89
C SER A 12 -15.72 15.97 6.12
N ASP A 13 -15.27 15.51 7.29
CA ASP A 13 -15.47 16.22 8.56
C ASP A 13 -14.39 17.27 8.82
N VAL A 14 -13.32 17.30 8.00
CA VAL A 14 -12.13 18.09 8.25
C VAL A 14 -11.65 18.85 7.03
N LEU A 15 -10.97 19.98 7.27
CA LEU A 15 -10.28 20.77 6.27
C LEU A 15 -8.85 21.06 6.72
N ILE A 16 -7.92 21.16 5.78
CA ILE A 16 -6.55 21.60 6.06
C ILE A 16 -6.54 23.14 6.12
N SER A 17 -6.16 23.69 7.29
CA SER A 17 -6.01 25.13 7.44
C SER A 17 -4.78 25.64 6.67
N PRO A 18 -4.92 26.65 5.79
CA PRO A 18 -3.80 27.24 5.07
C PRO A 18 -2.74 27.83 6.00
N LYS A 19 -1.47 27.75 5.60
CA LYS A 19 -0.33 28.34 6.32
C LYS A 19 0.51 29.18 5.37
N ARG A 20 1.22 30.19 5.91
CA ARG A 20 2.21 30.94 5.12
C ARG A 20 3.29 29.98 4.62
N SER A 21 3.64 30.10 3.34
CA SER A 21 4.63 29.27 2.67
C SER A 21 5.59 30.14 1.87
N GLN A 22 6.83 29.67 1.72
CA GLN A 22 7.82 30.28 0.82
C GLN A 22 7.82 29.65 -0.58
N LEU A 23 7.04 28.59 -0.80
CA LEU A 23 6.86 27.97 -2.11
C LEU A 23 6.21 28.98 -3.07
N THR A 24 6.88 29.21 -4.20
CA THR A 24 6.41 30.15 -5.23
C THR A 24 5.63 29.44 -6.33
N SER A 25 5.86 28.13 -6.53
CA SER A 25 5.13 27.32 -7.50
C SER A 25 4.80 25.92 -6.97
N ARG A 26 3.69 25.36 -7.45
CA ARG A 26 3.27 23.98 -7.13
C ARG A 26 4.25 22.93 -7.65
N LYS A 27 4.96 23.23 -8.74
CA LYS A 27 5.96 22.33 -9.33
C LYS A 27 7.17 22.09 -8.42
N ASP A 28 7.38 22.98 -7.45
CA ASP A 28 8.52 22.92 -6.53
C ASP A 28 8.22 22.04 -5.30
N ALA A 29 7.00 21.50 -5.19
CA ALA A 29 6.62 20.61 -4.11
C ALA A 29 7.13 19.18 -4.38
N ASP A 30 8.00 18.69 -3.49
CA ASP A 30 8.48 17.30 -3.55
C ASP A 30 7.49 16.35 -2.84
N LEU A 31 6.89 15.47 -3.64
CA LEU A 31 5.95 14.45 -3.18
C LEU A 31 6.65 13.16 -2.75
N THR A 32 7.95 13.02 -3.01
CA THR A 32 8.69 11.82 -2.61
C THR A 32 8.86 11.76 -1.10
N ARG A 33 8.86 10.55 -0.56
CA ARG A 33 9.10 10.23 0.83
C ARG A 33 10.10 9.09 0.90
N GLN A 34 10.91 9.10 1.96
CA GLN A 34 11.79 8.00 2.30
C GLN A 34 11.27 7.34 3.57
N PHE A 35 11.09 6.03 3.53
CA PHE A 35 10.70 5.22 4.68
C PHE A 35 11.72 4.12 4.92
N THR A 36 12.07 3.90 6.19
CA THR A 36 12.81 2.72 6.63
C THR A 36 11.85 1.83 7.42
N PHE A 37 11.61 0.62 6.92
CA PHE A 37 10.61 -0.29 7.50
C PHE A 37 11.14 -0.98 8.75
N LYS A 38 10.31 -1.03 9.80
CA LYS A 38 10.69 -1.48 11.14
C LYS A 38 11.26 -2.91 11.17
N HIS A 39 10.65 -3.82 10.43
CA HIS A 39 10.95 -5.26 10.49
C HIS A 39 11.98 -5.68 9.43
N SER A 40 11.75 -5.36 8.15
CA SER A 40 12.68 -5.70 7.06
C SER A 40 13.95 -4.86 7.04
N LYS A 41 13.98 -3.70 7.71
CA LYS A 41 15.05 -2.68 7.63
C LYS A 41 15.27 -2.10 6.23
N TYR A 42 14.43 -2.50 5.27
CA TYR A 42 14.46 -2.00 3.92
C TYR A 42 14.15 -0.49 3.90
N THR A 43 14.83 0.25 3.02
CA THR A 43 14.59 1.67 2.82
C THR A 43 14.06 1.90 1.42
N TRP A 44 12.85 2.45 1.33
CA TRP A 44 12.22 2.81 0.06
C TRP A 44 12.09 4.31 -0.08
N THR A 45 12.29 4.80 -1.31
CA THR A 45 12.07 6.21 -1.67
C THR A 45 11.17 6.31 -2.89
N GLY A 46 10.03 6.99 -2.76
CA GLY A 46 9.08 7.19 -3.86
C GLY A 46 7.89 8.06 -3.45
N VAL A 47 6.89 8.15 -4.32
CA VAL A 47 5.64 8.86 -4.02
C VAL A 47 4.68 7.86 -3.35
N PRO A 48 4.24 8.10 -2.09
CA PRO A 48 3.50 7.12 -1.29
C PRO A 48 2.02 7.01 -1.70
N ILE A 49 1.79 6.70 -2.97
CA ILE A 49 0.49 6.38 -3.56
C ILE A 49 0.58 4.95 -4.07
N ILE A 50 -0.45 4.16 -3.77
CA ILE A 50 -0.52 2.74 -4.10
C ILE A 50 -1.85 2.48 -4.80
N ALA A 51 -1.83 1.88 -5.99
CA ALA A 51 -3.03 1.33 -6.59
C ALA A 51 -3.51 0.10 -5.80
N SER A 52 -4.81 0.05 -5.48
CA SER A 52 -5.41 -1.03 -4.71
C SER A 52 -5.41 -2.35 -5.49
N ASN A 53 -5.30 -3.46 -4.75
CA ASN A 53 -5.27 -4.86 -5.20
C ASN A 53 -6.60 -5.42 -5.76
N MET A 54 -7.45 -4.56 -6.30
CA MET A 54 -8.70 -4.93 -6.96
C MET A 54 -8.44 -5.40 -8.40
N ASP A 55 -9.29 -6.28 -8.92
CA ASP A 55 -9.22 -6.86 -10.28
C ASP A 55 -9.06 -5.84 -11.41
N HIS A 56 -9.75 -4.71 -11.32
CA HIS A 56 -9.74 -3.66 -12.35
C HIS A 56 -8.83 -2.47 -12.02
N THR A 57 -8.13 -2.51 -10.89
CA THR A 57 -7.23 -1.45 -10.43
C THR A 57 -5.79 -1.93 -10.35
N GLY A 58 -5.54 -3.04 -9.65
CA GLY A 58 -4.24 -3.63 -9.41
C GLY A 58 -3.77 -4.51 -10.56
N THR A 59 -3.55 -3.90 -11.73
CA THR A 59 -3.12 -4.62 -12.96
C THR A 59 -1.70 -4.26 -13.35
N TYR A 60 -1.06 -5.12 -14.16
CA TYR A 60 0.26 -4.83 -14.73
C TYR A 60 0.31 -3.54 -15.55
N LYS A 61 -0.77 -3.21 -16.25
CA LYS A 61 -0.86 -1.97 -17.04
C LYS A 61 -0.80 -0.73 -16.13
N VAL A 62 -1.48 -0.80 -14.98
CA VAL A 62 -1.44 0.26 -13.96
C VAL A 62 -0.06 0.35 -13.33
N ASN A 63 0.57 -0.78 -12.99
CA ASN A 63 1.94 -0.80 -12.47
C ASN A 63 2.94 -0.13 -13.43
N VAL A 64 2.87 -0.38 -14.73
CA VAL A 64 3.76 0.26 -15.70
C VAL A 64 3.63 1.78 -15.67
N VAL A 65 2.40 2.31 -15.62
CA VAL A 65 2.15 3.75 -15.58
C VAL A 65 2.58 4.36 -14.23
N LEU A 66 2.21 3.74 -13.11
CA LEU A 66 2.51 4.24 -11.78
C LEU A 66 4.01 4.19 -11.44
N THR A 67 4.72 3.16 -11.91
CA THR A 67 6.18 3.05 -11.75
C THR A 67 6.91 4.24 -12.37
N ALA A 68 6.46 4.71 -13.54
CA ALA A 68 7.03 5.92 -14.18
C ALA A 68 6.86 7.20 -13.33
N HIS A 69 5.92 7.19 -12.38
CA HIS A 69 5.67 8.26 -11.40
C HIS A 69 6.23 7.95 -10.00
N LYS A 70 7.06 6.91 -9.85
CA LYS A 70 7.62 6.43 -8.57
C LYS A 70 6.54 6.02 -7.55
N MET A 71 5.40 5.54 -8.03
CA MET A 71 4.27 5.05 -7.24
C MET A 71 4.21 3.53 -7.27
N LEU A 72 3.49 2.94 -6.31
CA LEU A 72 3.38 1.49 -6.15
C LEU A 72 2.06 0.95 -6.70
N THR A 73 2.00 -0.35 -6.96
CA THR A 73 0.77 -1.06 -7.31
C THR A 73 0.68 -2.36 -6.55
N ALA A 74 -0.38 -2.56 -5.79
CA ALA A 74 -0.72 -3.87 -5.27
C ALA A 74 -1.44 -4.67 -6.36
N LEU A 75 -0.85 -5.79 -6.75
CA LEU A 75 -1.38 -6.63 -7.82
C LEU A 75 -2.60 -7.41 -7.32
N CYS A 76 -3.64 -7.52 -8.14
CA CYS A 76 -4.78 -8.36 -7.81
C CYS A 76 -4.34 -9.80 -7.56
N LYS A 77 -4.85 -10.43 -6.49
CA LYS A 77 -4.47 -11.79 -6.07
C LYS A 77 -4.80 -12.89 -7.08
N PHE A 78 -5.66 -12.61 -8.04
CA PHE A 78 -6.05 -13.53 -9.12
C PHE A 78 -5.11 -13.47 -10.32
N GLU A 79 -4.22 -12.47 -10.38
CA GLU A 79 -3.16 -12.39 -11.39
C GLU A 79 -1.96 -13.26 -10.98
N LYS A 80 -1.30 -13.87 -11.96
CA LYS A 80 -0.06 -14.61 -11.69
C LYS A 80 1.05 -13.61 -11.39
N PHE A 81 1.55 -13.59 -10.16
CA PHE A 81 2.64 -12.70 -9.76
C PHE A 81 3.94 -12.94 -10.54
N GLN A 82 4.68 -11.85 -10.78
CA GLN A 82 6.00 -11.82 -11.39
C GLN A 82 6.74 -10.61 -10.79
N VAL A 83 7.97 -10.82 -10.34
CA VAL A 83 8.79 -9.76 -9.74
C VAL A 83 8.96 -8.59 -10.71
N ARG A 84 8.62 -7.38 -10.26
CA ARG A 84 8.75 -6.12 -10.99
C ARG A 84 8.98 -4.96 -10.02
N GLU A 85 9.57 -3.89 -10.53
CA GLU A 85 9.72 -2.65 -9.78
C GLU A 85 8.37 -2.10 -9.31
N ASN A 86 8.32 -1.64 -8.07
CA ASN A 86 7.15 -1.01 -7.43
C ASN A 86 5.86 -1.86 -7.50
N LEU A 87 5.98 -3.19 -7.62
CA LEU A 87 4.86 -4.12 -7.61
C LEU A 87 4.79 -4.85 -6.28
N ILE A 88 3.60 -4.92 -5.70
CA ILE A 88 3.33 -5.59 -4.43
C ILE A 88 2.56 -6.87 -4.70
N GLN A 89 3.05 -7.99 -4.15
CA GLN A 89 2.35 -9.27 -4.22
C GLN A 89 1.24 -9.30 -3.16
N THR A 90 0.00 -9.50 -3.60
CA THR A 90 -1.13 -9.66 -2.67
C THR A 90 -1.35 -11.13 -2.32
N ILE A 91 -1.50 -11.40 -1.03
CA ILE A 91 -1.79 -12.71 -0.45
C ILE A 91 -3.00 -12.59 0.47
N GLY A 92 -3.92 -13.55 0.36
CA GLY A 92 -5.06 -13.71 1.26
C GLY A 92 -4.97 -15.01 2.07
N LEU A 93 -5.89 -15.20 3.03
CA LEU A 93 -5.94 -16.39 3.91
C LEU A 93 -6.34 -17.70 3.23
N ASP A 94 -6.71 -17.65 1.95
CA ASP A 94 -7.02 -18.81 1.11
C ASP A 94 -5.76 -19.55 0.65
N LYS A 95 -4.58 -18.97 0.81
CA LYS A 95 -3.29 -19.60 0.48
C LYS A 95 -2.51 -19.93 1.75
N ASN A 96 -1.87 -21.09 1.76
CA ASN A 96 -0.90 -21.44 2.78
C ASN A 96 0.38 -20.63 2.51
N LEU A 97 0.81 -19.82 3.49
CA LEU A 97 2.03 -19.02 3.40
C LEU A 97 3.28 -19.90 3.22
N ASP A 98 3.27 -21.12 3.76
CA ASP A 98 4.38 -22.08 3.63
C ASP A 98 4.50 -22.69 2.23
N GLU A 99 3.43 -22.61 1.42
CA GLU A 99 3.39 -23.12 0.04
C GLU A 99 3.53 -22.01 -1.01
N LEU A 100 3.55 -20.75 -0.56
CA LEU A 100 3.90 -19.65 -1.43
C LEU A 100 5.40 -19.77 -1.72
N ASP A 101 5.73 -19.86 -3.00
CA ASP A 101 7.07 -19.49 -3.45
C ASP A 101 7.26 -18.05 -2.95
N TYR A 102 7.98 -17.90 -1.84
CA TYR A 102 8.58 -16.64 -1.45
C TYR A 102 9.68 -16.37 -2.47
N ASP A 103 9.23 -16.06 -3.67
CA ASP A 103 10.03 -15.53 -4.74
C ASP A 103 10.50 -14.13 -4.31
N ASP A 104 11.46 -13.55 -5.02
CA ASP A 104 12.20 -12.31 -4.69
C ASP A 104 11.34 -11.02 -4.59
N SER A 105 10.08 -11.11 -4.18
CA SER A 105 9.19 -9.99 -3.95
C SER A 105 9.64 -9.14 -2.77
N GLU A 106 10.04 -7.92 -3.08
CA GLU A 106 10.40 -6.89 -2.10
C GLU A 106 9.19 -6.46 -1.25
N TRP A 107 7.96 -6.62 -1.77
CA TRP A 107 6.74 -6.13 -1.16
C TRP A 107 5.64 -7.18 -1.08
N ILE A 108 5.02 -7.29 0.09
CA ILE A 108 3.90 -8.18 0.35
C ILE A 108 2.71 -7.39 0.92
N CYS A 109 1.52 -7.62 0.36
CA CYS A 109 0.24 -7.11 0.84
C CYS A 109 -0.58 -8.30 1.36
N LEU A 110 -0.65 -8.43 2.69
CA LEU A 110 -1.53 -9.39 3.35
C LEU A 110 -2.91 -8.74 3.51
N ASP A 111 -3.91 -9.25 2.79
CA ASP A 111 -5.23 -8.62 2.72
C ASP A 111 -6.37 -9.59 3.05
N VAL A 112 -7.22 -9.16 3.99
CA VAL A 112 -8.39 -9.88 4.50
C VAL A 112 -9.48 -8.90 4.88
N ALA A 113 -10.74 -9.30 4.70
CA ALA A 113 -11.87 -8.44 5.09
C ALA A 113 -11.92 -8.16 6.61
N ASN A 114 -11.46 -9.10 7.44
CA ASN A 114 -11.42 -8.94 8.90
C ASN A 114 -10.01 -9.24 9.46
N GLY A 115 -9.20 -8.20 9.60
CA GLY A 115 -7.84 -8.30 10.15
C GLY A 115 -7.76 -8.54 11.67
N TYR A 116 -8.89 -8.59 12.39
CA TYR A 116 -8.92 -8.85 13.83
C TYR A 116 -9.04 -10.33 14.19
N THR A 117 -9.12 -11.22 13.20
CA THR A 117 -9.24 -12.65 13.47
C THR A 117 -7.93 -13.23 14.01
N GLU A 118 -8.02 -14.12 15.00
CA GLU A 118 -6.85 -14.87 15.49
C GLU A 118 -6.16 -15.62 14.36
N ARG A 119 -6.96 -16.17 13.42
CA ARG A 119 -6.44 -16.79 12.20
C ARG A 119 -5.52 -15.87 11.38
N PHE A 120 -5.67 -14.55 11.41
CA PHE A 120 -4.77 -13.63 10.72
C PHE A 120 -3.52 -13.31 11.54
N ASN A 121 -3.61 -13.36 12.87
CA ASN A 121 -2.50 -13.06 13.78
C ASN A 121 -1.57 -14.27 14.01
N ASP A 122 -2.14 -15.47 14.01
CA ASP A 122 -1.45 -16.72 14.34
C ASP A 122 -0.93 -17.43 13.07
N TYR A 123 -1.12 -16.82 11.89
CA TYR A 123 -0.62 -17.29 10.59
C TYR A 123 0.77 -16.73 10.28
#